data_AF-A0A7X3R5Y0-F1
#
_entry.id   AF-A0A7X3R5Y0-F1
#
_cell.length_a   1.000
_cell.length_b   1.000
_cell.length_c   1.000
_cell.angle_alpha   90.00
_cell.angle_beta   90.00
_cell.angle_gamma   90.00
#
_symmetry.space_group_name_H-M   'P 1'
#
loop_
_entity.id
_entity.type
_entity.pdbx_description
1 polymer ?
#
loop_
_entity_poly.entity_id
_entity_poly.type
_entity_poly.pdbx_seq_one_letter_code
_entity_poly.pdbx_strand_id
1 'polypeptide(L)'
;MPYDVGLWCLGNEMDGHWQLGHVPADQYAIRAQQAAKMMKDADRRIELVACASCSVDMFDTYMEWDRQVLDYLGDYADYISLHRYVGNPKDDTPDYLAVTNSIDRQIEEMDAVCRFVQARRRSDKRTYLCFDEWNVWYKNRETDGEGKFAPHLVEEVYNLEDALVVSGFLNSFVRHADSVRIANIAQIVNVIAPLITRGDDLLVQSIYHPFTMYAGRQEGTSLRTYVDGAGYMSESYGRVNYIDAAMIQNDRKLHVFVTNRSTDTDVPLRIVLEDRPIESLVSAEILTGGQDPKAANSFEQPDLVGKRPYREIKVAGGRSQCFLPPLSFAAMTFELEKW
;
A
#
# COMPACT_ATOMS: atom_id res chain seq x y z
N MET A 1 5.61 27.74 -20.47
CA MET A 1 6.55 26.60 -20.36
C MET A 1 5.73 25.32 -20.34
N PRO A 2 6.17 24.22 -20.98
CA PRO A 2 5.48 22.94 -20.86
C PRO A 2 5.50 22.43 -19.41
N TYR A 3 4.46 21.70 -18.99
CA TYR A 3 4.33 21.16 -17.63
C TYR A 3 5.22 19.92 -17.36
N ASP A 4 5.79 19.31 -18.40
CA ASP A 4 6.69 18.15 -18.35
C ASP A 4 6.14 16.94 -17.56
N VAL A 5 4.87 16.61 -17.79
CA VAL A 5 4.21 15.45 -17.17
C VAL A 5 4.74 14.15 -17.81
N GLY A 6 5.51 13.39 -17.04
CA GLY A 6 6.15 12.16 -17.49
C GLY A 6 5.29 10.90 -17.45
N LEU A 7 4.26 10.84 -16.60
CA LEU A 7 3.43 9.65 -16.38
C LEU A 7 1.96 9.96 -16.69
N TRP A 8 1.30 9.07 -17.44
CA TRP A 8 -0.10 9.25 -17.84
C TRP A 8 -0.91 7.95 -17.70
N CYS A 9 -2.12 8.04 -17.17
CA CYS A 9 -3.09 6.94 -17.17
C CYS A 9 -3.95 6.98 -18.44
N LEU A 10 -4.14 5.81 -19.07
CA LEU A 10 -4.96 5.65 -20.27
C LEU A 10 -6.44 5.44 -19.91
N GLY A 11 -7.05 6.46 -19.29
CA GLY A 11 -8.42 6.40 -18.78
C GLY A 11 -8.48 6.16 -17.27
N ASN A 12 -9.58 5.55 -16.82
CA ASN A 12 -9.82 5.04 -15.47
C ASN A 12 -10.42 3.62 -15.57
N GLU A 13 -10.81 3.00 -14.47
CA GLU A 13 -11.52 1.70 -14.36
C GLU A 13 -12.69 1.52 -15.35
N MET A 14 -12.40 1.13 -16.59
CA MET A 14 -13.41 1.01 -17.65
C MET A 14 -14.19 -0.30 -17.59
N ASP A 15 -13.83 -1.23 -16.70
CA ASP A 15 -14.51 -2.51 -16.51
C ASP A 15 -15.74 -2.41 -15.59
N GLY A 16 -15.78 -1.42 -14.70
CA GLY A 16 -16.92 -1.15 -13.82
C GLY A 16 -18.13 -0.58 -14.56
N HIS A 17 -19.32 -1.16 -14.35
CA HIS A 17 -20.56 -0.72 -15.02
C HIS A 17 -21.05 0.68 -14.60
N TRP A 18 -20.57 1.21 -13.47
CA TRP A 18 -20.88 2.58 -13.04
C TRP A 18 -20.09 3.63 -13.83
N GLN A 19 -19.00 3.23 -14.50
CA GLN A 19 -18.10 4.17 -15.12
C GLN A 19 -18.72 4.79 -16.38
N LEU A 20 -18.66 6.10 -16.48
CA LEU A 20 -19.10 6.80 -17.69
C LEU A 20 -18.26 6.36 -18.88
N GLY A 21 -18.94 5.84 -19.91
CA GLY A 21 -18.28 5.32 -21.09
C GLY A 21 -17.71 3.91 -20.95
N HIS A 22 -18.13 3.16 -19.91
CA HIS A 22 -17.86 1.73 -19.76
C HIS A 22 -17.97 0.98 -21.09
N VAL A 23 -16.97 0.14 -21.38
CA VAL A 23 -16.92 -0.69 -22.58
C VAL A 23 -16.27 -2.03 -22.24
N PRO A 24 -16.53 -3.08 -23.03
CA PRO A 24 -15.80 -4.35 -22.88
C PRO A 24 -14.29 -4.20 -23.11
N ALA A 25 -13.52 -5.17 -22.61
CA ALA A 25 -12.05 -5.14 -22.57
C ALA A 25 -11.41 -4.88 -23.94
N ASP A 26 -11.90 -5.53 -24.99
CA ASP A 26 -11.41 -5.40 -26.35
C ASP A 26 -11.55 -3.97 -26.89
N GLN A 27 -12.70 -3.33 -26.64
CA GLN A 27 -12.95 -1.96 -27.06
C GLN A 27 -12.11 -0.96 -26.28
N TYR A 28 -11.95 -1.16 -24.97
CA TYR A 28 -11.02 -0.36 -24.17
C TYR A 28 -9.59 -0.50 -24.70
N ALA A 29 -9.12 -1.74 -24.90
CA ALA A 29 -7.78 -2.04 -25.33
C ALA A 29 -7.43 -1.42 -26.70
N ILE A 30 -8.37 -1.44 -27.66
CA ILE A 30 -8.23 -0.76 -28.95
C ILE A 30 -8.01 0.75 -28.76
N ARG A 31 -8.87 1.39 -27.96
CA ARG A 31 -8.81 2.85 -27.73
C ARG A 31 -7.52 3.23 -27.00
N ALA A 32 -7.17 2.49 -25.96
CA ALA A 32 -5.97 2.72 -25.16
C ALA A 32 -4.69 2.54 -26.00
N GLN A 33 -4.61 1.53 -26.88
CA GLN A 33 -3.47 1.36 -27.79
C GLN A 33 -3.34 2.53 -28.79
N GLN A 34 -4.45 2.97 -29.38
CA GLN A 34 -4.45 4.11 -30.31
C GLN A 34 -3.99 5.40 -29.63
N ALA A 35 -4.52 5.68 -28.43
CA ALA A 35 -4.09 6.81 -27.61
C ALA A 35 -2.60 6.70 -27.25
N ALA A 36 -2.16 5.55 -26.75
CA ALA A 36 -0.77 5.30 -26.38
C ALA A 36 0.21 5.54 -27.53
N LYS A 37 -0.12 5.05 -28.73
CA LYS A 37 0.67 5.29 -29.95
C LYS A 37 0.80 6.78 -30.23
N MET A 38 -0.33 7.50 -30.26
CA MET A 38 -0.36 8.93 -30.56
C MET A 38 0.44 9.73 -29.53
N MET A 39 0.31 9.39 -28.26
CA MET A 39 1.02 10.05 -27.16
C MET A 39 2.52 9.79 -27.23
N LYS A 40 2.97 8.54 -27.40
CA LYS A 40 4.41 8.23 -27.51
C LYS A 40 5.06 8.70 -28.82
N ASP A 41 4.29 8.87 -29.90
CA ASP A 41 4.79 9.53 -31.11
C ASP A 41 5.08 11.02 -30.88
N ALA A 42 4.26 11.68 -30.04
CA ALA A 42 4.45 13.07 -29.67
C ALA A 42 5.59 13.26 -28.66
N ASP A 43 5.67 12.41 -27.64
CA ASP A 43 6.79 12.39 -26.68
C ASP A 43 7.14 10.96 -26.28
N ARG A 44 8.30 10.48 -26.75
CA ARG A 44 8.79 9.11 -26.47
C ARG A 44 9.24 8.91 -25.03
N ARG A 45 9.37 9.97 -24.24
CA ARG A 45 9.87 9.93 -22.85
C ARG A 45 8.79 9.59 -21.84
N ILE A 46 7.51 9.74 -22.20
CA ILE A 46 6.41 9.48 -21.27
C ILE A 46 6.27 7.99 -20.97
N GLU A 47 5.79 7.69 -19.79
CA GLU A 47 5.35 6.37 -19.35
C GLU A 47 3.83 6.31 -19.27
N LEU A 48 3.26 5.14 -19.57
CA LEU A 48 1.83 4.93 -19.65
C LEU A 48 1.35 3.84 -18.69
N VAL A 49 0.28 4.14 -17.96
CA VAL A 49 -0.47 3.20 -17.11
C VAL A 49 -1.73 2.76 -17.86
N ALA A 50 -1.87 1.47 -18.11
CA ALA A 50 -3.10 0.87 -18.59
C ALA A 50 -4.07 0.65 -17.42
N CYS A 51 -5.38 0.80 -17.67
CA CYS A 51 -6.39 0.57 -16.66
C CYS A 51 -6.75 -0.92 -16.57
N ALA A 52 -6.54 -1.46 -15.39
CA ALA A 52 -6.88 -2.82 -15.02
C ALA A 52 -8.32 -2.95 -14.56
N SER A 53 -8.67 -4.15 -14.09
CA SER A 53 -9.88 -4.39 -13.33
C SER A 53 -9.99 -3.49 -12.08
N CYS A 54 -11.19 -3.01 -11.79
CA CYS A 54 -11.49 -2.15 -10.64
C CYS A 54 -11.47 -2.88 -9.28
N SER A 55 -11.53 -4.22 -9.29
CA SER A 55 -11.56 -5.03 -8.07
C SER A 55 -11.20 -6.49 -8.38
N VAL A 56 -10.75 -7.20 -7.34
CA VAL A 56 -10.43 -8.64 -7.37
C VAL A 56 -11.69 -9.52 -7.35
N ASP A 57 -12.78 -9.05 -6.74
CA ASP A 57 -13.93 -9.88 -6.35
C ASP A 57 -15.29 -9.31 -6.79
N MET A 58 -15.34 -8.09 -7.31
CA MET A 58 -16.58 -7.44 -7.71
C MET A 58 -17.12 -7.94 -9.06
N PHE A 59 -16.23 -8.32 -9.97
CA PHE A 59 -16.57 -8.77 -11.32
C PHE A 59 -15.76 -10.00 -11.73
N ASP A 60 -16.33 -10.81 -12.60
CA ASP A 60 -15.69 -12.01 -13.18
C ASP A 60 -14.73 -11.63 -14.35
N THR A 61 -14.15 -10.43 -14.28
CA THR A 61 -13.22 -9.87 -15.27
C THR A 61 -11.78 -9.85 -14.78
N TYR A 62 -11.56 -9.96 -13.46
CA TYR A 62 -10.24 -9.90 -12.84
C TYR A 62 -9.25 -10.89 -13.49
N MET A 63 -8.03 -10.44 -13.73
CA MET A 63 -6.95 -11.10 -14.47
C MET A 63 -7.22 -11.30 -15.97
N GLU A 64 -8.44 -11.61 -16.41
CA GLU A 64 -8.76 -11.82 -17.82
C GLU A 64 -8.85 -10.51 -18.61
N TRP A 65 -9.51 -9.48 -18.03
CA TRP A 65 -9.47 -8.11 -18.55
C TRP A 65 -8.04 -7.62 -18.68
N ASP A 66 -7.27 -7.76 -17.62
CA ASP A 66 -5.89 -7.27 -17.52
C ASP A 66 -5.00 -7.94 -18.57
N ARG A 67 -5.13 -9.26 -18.71
CA ARG A 67 -4.44 -10.04 -19.73
C ARG A 67 -4.78 -9.57 -21.14
N GLN A 68 -6.05 -9.32 -21.46
CA GLN A 68 -6.48 -8.86 -22.78
C GLN A 68 -5.95 -7.46 -23.09
N VAL A 69 -6.06 -6.53 -22.13
CA VAL A 69 -5.55 -5.16 -22.25
C VAL A 69 -4.05 -5.17 -22.50
N LEU A 70 -3.29 -5.86 -21.66
CA LEU A 70 -1.84 -5.96 -21.80
C LEU A 70 -1.42 -6.63 -23.11
N ASP A 71 -2.14 -7.65 -23.55
CA ASP A 71 -1.85 -8.29 -24.82
C ASP A 71 -2.08 -7.38 -26.01
N TYR A 72 -3.05 -6.48 -25.94
CA TYR A 72 -3.31 -5.55 -27.04
C TYR A 72 -2.32 -4.39 -27.01
N LEU A 73 -2.11 -3.75 -25.85
CA LEU A 73 -1.20 -2.61 -25.70
C LEU A 73 0.26 -3.01 -25.93
N GLY A 74 0.68 -4.17 -25.41
CA GLY A 74 2.05 -4.61 -25.51
C GLY A 74 3.04 -3.63 -24.91
N ASP A 75 4.12 -3.37 -25.65
CA ASP A 75 5.23 -2.53 -25.18
C ASP A 75 4.85 -1.06 -24.98
N TYR A 76 3.63 -0.65 -25.36
CA TYR A 76 3.10 0.67 -25.00
C TYR A 76 2.77 0.80 -23.51
N ALA A 77 2.42 -0.29 -22.82
CA ALA A 77 2.10 -0.28 -21.39
C ALA A 77 3.39 -0.42 -20.56
N ASP A 78 3.79 0.68 -19.92
CA ASP A 78 4.87 0.67 -18.92
C ASP A 78 4.35 0.08 -17.60
N TYR A 79 3.09 0.42 -17.25
CA TYR A 79 2.42 -0.07 -16.06
C TYR A 79 0.99 -0.56 -16.34
N ILE A 80 0.46 -1.39 -15.44
CA ILE A 80 -0.96 -1.76 -15.33
C ILE A 80 -1.46 -1.35 -13.94
N SER A 81 -2.64 -0.73 -13.87
CA SER A 81 -3.19 -0.24 -12.61
C SER A 81 -3.63 -1.38 -11.68
N LEU A 82 -3.72 -1.14 -10.38
CA LEU A 82 -4.33 -2.04 -9.41
C LEU A 82 -5.12 -1.20 -8.43
N HIS A 83 -6.33 -1.68 -8.12
CA HIS A 83 -7.23 -0.99 -7.20
C HIS A 83 -7.62 -1.93 -6.06
N ARG A 84 -7.56 -1.44 -4.83
CA ARG A 84 -7.94 -2.22 -3.65
C ARG A 84 -8.37 -1.38 -2.47
N TYR A 85 -9.66 -1.48 -2.15
CA TYR A 85 -10.21 -1.00 -0.90
C TYR A 85 -10.53 -2.16 0.04
N VAL A 86 -10.24 -1.98 1.33
CA VAL A 86 -10.51 -2.97 2.36
C VAL A 86 -11.28 -2.34 3.52
N GLY A 87 -11.91 -3.17 4.35
CA GLY A 87 -12.62 -2.69 5.52
C GLY A 87 -12.99 -3.80 6.49
N ASN A 88 -13.58 -3.39 7.61
CA ASN A 88 -13.93 -4.27 8.71
C ASN A 88 -15.45 -4.29 9.00
N PRO A 89 -16.31 -4.70 8.05
CA PRO A 89 -17.76 -4.71 8.25
C PRO A 89 -18.24 -5.76 9.27
N LYS A 90 -17.41 -6.78 9.55
CA LYS A 90 -17.69 -7.82 10.54
C LYS A 90 -17.26 -7.45 11.96
N ASP A 91 -16.58 -6.32 12.13
CA ASP A 91 -15.98 -5.89 13.39
C ASP A 91 -15.03 -6.93 14.03
N ASP A 92 -14.23 -7.59 13.18
CA ASP A 92 -13.25 -8.62 13.57
C ASP A 92 -11.83 -8.08 13.31
N THR A 93 -11.24 -7.45 14.33
CA THR A 93 -9.89 -6.87 14.23
C THR A 93 -8.82 -7.90 13.84
N PRO A 94 -8.73 -9.10 14.47
CA PRO A 94 -7.76 -10.11 14.04
C PRO A 94 -7.88 -10.49 12.56
N ASP A 95 -9.09 -10.77 12.06
CA ASP A 95 -9.30 -11.11 10.64
C ASP A 95 -8.96 -9.93 9.73
N TYR A 96 -9.37 -8.72 10.11
CA TYR A 96 -9.07 -7.50 9.36
C TYR A 96 -7.57 -7.21 9.24
N LEU A 97 -6.79 -7.37 10.33
CA LEU A 97 -5.34 -7.20 10.31
C LEU A 97 -4.61 -8.27 9.48
N ALA A 98 -5.27 -9.39 9.17
CA ALA A 98 -4.73 -10.43 8.31
C ALA A 98 -4.88 -10.13 6.80
N VAL A 99 -5.60 -9.07 6.41
CA VAL A 99 -5.91 -8.72 5.01
C VAL A 99 -4.67 -8.58 4.11
N THR A 100 -3.51 -8.25 4.68
CA THR A 100 -2.19 -8.23 4.02
C THR A 100 -1.86 -9.47 3.18
N ASN A 101 -2.25 -10.68 3.61
CA ASN A 101 -2.06 -11.89 2.80
C ASN A 101 -2.77 -11.77 1.45
N SER A 102 -3.95 -11.14 1.42
CA SER A 102 -4.69 -10.94 0.17
C SER A 102 -4.13 -9.80 -0.68
N ILE A 103 -3.43 -8.83 -0.07
CA ILE A 103 -2.73 -7.74 -0.77
C ILE A 103 -1.49 -8.32 -1.48
N ASP A 104 -0.66 -9.07 -0.75
CA ASP A 104 0.50 -9.79 -1.30
C ASP A 104 0.04 -10.73 -2.45
N ARG A 105 -1.03 -11.49 -2.22
CA ARG A 105 -1.60 -12.38 -3.24
C ARG A 105 -2.05 -11.64 -4.51
N GLN A 106 -2.76 -10.51 -4.39
CA GLN A 106 -3.20 -9.73 -5.55
C GLN A 106 -2.00 -9.23 -6.38
N ILE A 107 -0.94 -8.76 -5.70
CA ILE A 107 0.28 -8.32 -6.35
C ILE A 107 0.95 -9.47 -7.12
N GLU A 108 1.06 -10.64 -6.49
CA GLU A 108 1.65 -11.84 -7.10
C GLU A 108 0.84 -12.36 -8.31
N GLU A 109 -0.49 -12.37 -8.20
CA GLU A 109 -1.41 -12.76 -9.27
C GLU A 109 -1.28 -11.83 -10.48
N MET A 110 -1.30 -10.51 -10.26
CA MET A 110 -1.19 -9.52 -11.33
C MET A 110 0.21 -9.49 -11.96
N ASP A 111 1.26 -9.70 -11.18
CA ASP A 111 2.60 -9.88 -11.73
C ASP A 111 2.70 -11.14 -12.61
N ALA A 112 2.03 -12.23 -12.22
CA ALA A 112 1.97 -13.44 -13.03
C ALA A 112 1.29 -13.17 -14.39
N VAL A 113 0.23 -12.35 -14.43
CA VAL A 113 -0.39 -11.90 -15.69
C VAL A 113 0.62 -11.12 -16.54
N CYS A 114 1.33 -10.15 -15.94
CA CYS A 114 2.34 -9.35 -16.64
C CYS A 114 3.44 -10.22 -17.25
N ARG A 115 3.98 -11.17 -16.48
CA ARG A 115 5.00 -12.13 -16.94
C ARG A 115 4.49 -13.09 -18.01
N PHE A 116 3.24 -13.56 -17.87
CA PHE A 116 2.61 -14.39 -18.89
C PHE A 116 2.50 -13.66 -20.24
N VAL A 117 2.01 -12.42 -20.23
CA VAL A 117 1.89 -11.61 -21.45
C VAL A 117 3.26 -11.30 -22.04
N GLN A 118 4.24 -10.91 -21.21
CA GLN A 118 5.63 -10.71 -21.65
C GLN A 118 6.17 -11.94 -22.40
N ALA A 119 6.07 -13.13 -21.80
CA ALA A 119 6.57 -14.37 -22.38
C ALA A 119 5.82 -14.75 -23.67
N ARG A 120 4.48 -14.64 -23.67
CA ARG A 120 3.66 -14.96 -24.84
C ARG A 120 3.97 -14.05 -26.03
N ARG A 121 4.20 -12.75 -25.77
CA ARG A 121 4.58 -11.77 -26.79
C ARG A 121 6.06 -11.84 -27.17
N ARG A 122 6.88 -12.59 -26.43
CA ARG A 122 8.35 -12.64 -26.59
C ARG A 122 8.97 -11.24 -26.51
N SER A 123 8.42 -10.39 -25.64
CA SER A 123 8.92 -9.04 -25.43
C SER A 123 10.06 -9.04 -24.43
N ASP A 124 11.08 -8.22 -24.70
CA ASP A 124 12.14 -7.93 -23.74
C ASP A 124 11.65 -7.00 -22.61
N LYS A 125 10.48 -6.37 -22.79
CA LYS A 125 9.87 -5.44 -21.82
C LYS A 125 8.81 -6.15 -20.97
N ARG A 126 8.95 -6.05 -19.65
CA ARG A 126 7.91 -6.41 -18.66
C ARG A 126 7.13 -5.15 -18.29
N THR A 127 5.80 -5.24 -18.30
CA THR A 127 4.93 -4.24 -17.68
C THR A 127 4.97 -4.40 -16.16
N TYR A 128 5.06 -3.28 -15.44
CA TYR A 128 5.09 -3.26 -13.97
C TYR A 128 3.74 -2.88 -13.38
N LEU A 129 3.61 -2.97 -12.06
CA LEU A 129 2.36 -2.71 -11.36
C LEU A 129 2.32 -1.26 -10.84
N CYS A 130 1.18 -0.61 -11.03
CA CYS A 130 0.86 0.72 -10.53
C CYS A 130 -0.36 0.62 -9.61
N PHE A 131 -0.15 0.55 -8.30
CA PHE A 131 -1.23 0.46 -7.32
C PHE A 131 -1.83 1.84 -7.06
N ASP A 132 -2.49 2.42 -8.05
CA ASP A 132 -2.93 3.82 -8.09
C ASP A 132 -4.22 4.11 -7.32
N GLU A 133 -4.93 3.09 -6.85
CA GLU A 133 -5.96 3.25 -5.83
C GLU A 133 -5.85 2.20 -4.73
N TRP A 134 -5.50 2.62 -3.52
CA TRP A 134 -5.60 1.77 -2.36
C TRP A 134 -5.91 2.56 -1.10
N ASN A 135 -6.77 2.00 -0.25
CA ASN A 135 -6.97 2.47 1.11
C ASN A 135 -7.88 1.54 1.92
N VAL A 136 -8.17 1.95 3.15
CA VAL A 136 -9.35 1.55 3.90
C VAL A 136 -10.56 2.39 3.45
N TRP A 137 -11.68 1.73 3.12
CA TRP A 137 -12.94 2.40 2.78
C TRP A 137 -14.14 1.49 3.06
N TYR A 138 -14.95 1.80 4.08
CA TYR A 138 -16.13 1.01 4.44
C TYR A 138 -17.15 1.69 5.37
N LYS A 139 -16.79 2.78 6.04
CA LYS A 139 -17.60 3.50 7.04
C LYS A 139 -18.54 4.52 6.41
N ASN A 140 -18.13 5.17 5.32
CA ASN A 140 -18.95 6.15 4.59
C ASN A 140 -18.95 5.85 3.09
N ARG A 141 -20.12 5.48 2.57
CA ARG A 141 -20.32 5.12 1.16
C ARG A 141 -21.26 6.09 0.43
N GLU A 142 -21.47 7.29 0.98
CA GLU A 142 -22.26 8.32 0.30
C GLU A 142 -21.47 8.89 -0.88
N THR A 143 -22.04 8.75 -2.08
CA THR A 143 -21.43 9.15 -3.35
C THR A 143 -22.33 10.09 -4.17
N ASP A 144 -23.59 10.31 -3.77
CA ASP A 144 -24.48 11.24 -4.45
C ASP A 144 -24.41 12.62 -3.81
N GLY A 145 -23.83 13.57 -4.53
CA GLY A 145 -23.75 14.96 -4.12
C GLY A 145 -25.07 15.72 -4.22
N GLU A 146 -26.13 15.13 -4.79
CA GLU A 146 -27.43 15.76 -5.07
C GLU A 146 -27.30 17.09 -5.85
N GLY A 147 -26.28 17.19 -6.71
CA GLY A 147 -25.97 18.41 -7.48
C GLY A 147 -25.39 19.57 -6.66
N LYS A 148 -25.00 19.35 -5.40
CA LYS A 148 -24.33 20.36 -4.57
C LYS A 148 -22.86 20.53 -5.01
N PHE A 149 -22.34 21.74 -4.87
CA PHE A 149 -20.92 22.02 -5.08
C PHE A 149 -20.11 21.58 -3.86
N ALA A 150 -19.07 20.76 -4.08
CA ALA A 150 -18.20 20.21 -3.04
C ALA A 150 -18.95 19.61 -1.82
N PRO A 151 -19.85 18.64 -2.01
CA PRO A 151 -20.51 17.97 -0.90
C PRO A 151 -19.53 17.08 -0.12
N HIS A 152 -19.82 16.87 1.16
CA HIS A 152 -19.09 15.94 2.02
C HIS A 152 -19.43 14.50 1.65
N LEU A 153 -18.65 13.94 0.70
CA LEU A 153 -18.81 12.58 0.21
C LEU A 153 -17.64 11.74 0.69
N VAL A 154 -17.91 10.46 1.02
CA VAL A 154 -16.90 9.46 1.39
C VAL A 154 -15.81 9.96 2.37
N GLU A 155 -16.18 10.87 3.28
CA GLU A 155 -15.32 11.32 4.37
C GLU A 155 -15.41 10.30 5.52
N GLU A 156 -14.28 9.67 5.84
CA GLU A 156 -14.18 8.66 6.91
C GLU A 156 -13.29 9.12 8.05
N VAL A 157 -13.62 8.68 9.27
CA VAL A 157 -12.75 8.79 10.43
C VAL A 157 -11.96 7.48 10.56
N TYR A 158 -10.63 7.55 10.46
CA TYR A 158 -9.76 6.39 10.60
C TYR A 158 -9.31 6.16 12.04
N ASN A 159 -9.29 4.88 12.45
CA ASN A 159 -8.90 4.45 13.79
C ASN A 159 -7.54 3.73 13.78
N LEU A 160 -7.13 3.17 14.93
CA LEU A 160 -5.84 2.48 15.07
C LEU A 160 -5.72 1.26 14.15
N GLU A 161 -6.73 0.38 14.10
CA GLU A 161 -6.69 -0.82 13.25
C GLU A 161 -6.57 -0.46 11.76
N ASP A 162 -7.21 0.61 11.31
CA ASP A 162 -7.08 1.10 9.93
C ASP A 162 -5.64 1.52 9.62
N ALA A 163 -4.98 2.22 10.56
CA ALA A 163 -3.59 2.61 10.40
C ALA A 163 -2.64 1.40 10.36
N LEU A 164 -2.95 0.32 11.08
CA LEU A 164 -2.19 -0.92 11.01
C LEU A 164 -2.41 -1.65 9.67
N VAL A 165 -3.63 -1.63 9.13
CA VAL A 165 -3.89 -2.16 7.77
C VAL A 165 -3.15 -1.35 6.71
N VAL A 166 -3.13 -0.02 6.81
CA VAL A 166 -2.33 0.85 5.93
C VAL A 166 -0.84 0.55 6.05
N SER A 167 -0.32 0.30 7.26
CA SER A 167 1.06 -0.15 7.42
C SER A 167 1.33 -1.49 6.73
N GLY A 168 0.32 -2.38 6.70
CA GLY A 168 0.35 -3.65 6.00
C GLY A 168 0.45 -3.51 4.48
N PHE A 169 -0.34 -2.61 3.87
CA PHE A 169 -0.20 -2.25 2.45
C PHE A 169 1.23 -1.77 2.13
N LEU A 170 1.75 -0.85 2.94
CA LEU A 170 3.11 -0.31 2.73
C LEU A 170 4.18 -1.40 2.90
N ASN A 171 4.02 -2.30 3.87
CA ASN A 171 4.90 -3.47 4.02
C ASN A 171 4.86 -4.37 2.77
N SER A 172 3.66 -4.66 2.25
CA SER A 172 3.46 -5.41 1.00
C SER A 172 4.15 -4.75 -0.19
N PHE A 173 3.95 -3.44 -0.40
CA PHE A 173 4.59 -2.74 -1.52
C PHE A 173 6.10 -2.76 -1.44
N VAL A 174 6.69 -2.61 -0.25
CA VAL A 174 8.13 -2.75 -0.09
C VAL A 174 8.59 -4.17 -0.41
N ARG A 175 7.93 -5.20 0.11
CA ARG A 175 8.29 -6.60 -0.20
C ARG A 175 8.20 -6.92 -1.70
N HIS A 176 7.30 -6.25 -2.40
CA HIS A 176 7.05 -6.44 -3.84
C HIS A 176 7.58 -5.30 -4.71
N ALA A 177 8.56 -4.52 -4.24
CA ALA A 177 9.14 -3.39 -4.98
C ALA A 177 9.84 -3.78 -6.30
N ASP A 178 10.02 -5.08 -6.57
CA ASP A 178 10.49 -5.60 -7.84
C ASP A 178 9.40 -5.56 -8.94
N SER A 179 8.13 -5.56 -8.55
CA SER A 179 6.94 -5.57 -9.41
C SER A 179 6.11 -4.29 -9.28
N VAL A 180 5.84 -3.82 -8.06
CA VAL A 180 5.13 -2.57 -7.77
C VAL A 180 6.10 -1.40 -7.85
N ARG A 181 5.84 -0.47 -8.77
CA ARG A 181 6.71 0.69 -9.03
C ARG A 181 6.07 2.02 -8.68
N ILE A 182 4.75 2.06 -8.64
CA ILE A 182 3.95 3.23 -8.32
C ILE A 182 2.84 2.76 -7.37
N ALA A 183 2.56 3.55 -6.33
CA ALA A 183 1.40 3.34 -5.47
C ALA A 183 0.85 4.70 -5.03
N ASN A 184 -0.47 4.90 -5.13
CA ASN A 184 -1.14 6.14 -4.78
C ASN A 184 -2.26 5.86 -3.79
N ILE A 185 -2.16 6.48 -2.61
CA ILE A 185 -3.27 6.44 -1.66
C ILE A 185 -4.47 7.16 -2.23
N ALA A 186 -5.62 6.49 -2.18
CA ALA A 186 -6.90 7.08 -2.52
C ALA A 186 -7.61 7.48 -1.22
N GLN A 187 -7.74 8.76 -0.87
CA GLN A 187 -7.14 9.95 -1.49
C GLN A 187 -6.37 10.77 -0.46
N ILE A 188 -6.02 12.03 -0.76
CA ILE A 188 -5.06 12.81 0.03
C ILE A 188 -5.73 13.73 1.06
N VAL A 189 -6.87 14.35 0.73
CA VAL A 189 -7.57 15.31 1.62
C VAL A 189 -9.09 15.09 1.57
N ASN A 190 -9.73 15.03 2.74
CA ASN A 190 -11.17 14.81 2.98
C ASN A 190 -11.70 13.43 2.53
N VAL A 191 -11.73 13.19 1.23
CA VAL A 191 -12.23 11.96 0.61
C VAL A 191 -11.31 10.80 0.98
N ILE A 192 -11.79 9.85 1.79
CA ILE A 192 -11.05 8.66 2.26
C ILE A 192 -9.56 8.98 2.50
N ALA A 193 -9.30 10.01 3.31
CA ALA A 193 -8.01 10.70 3.29
C ALA A 193 -7.25 10.61 4.62
N PRO A 194 -5.90 10.63 4.60
CA PRO A 194 -5.08 10.76 5.80
C PRO A 194 -5.19 12.16 6.44
N LEU A 195 -5.71 13.16 5.71
CA LEU A 195 -5.90 14.52 6.18
C LEU A 195 -7.37 14.93 5.99
N ILE A 196 -7.98 15.50 7.03
CA ILE A 196 -9.34 16.07 6.96
C ILE A 196 -9.26 17.56 7.28
N THR A 197 -10.06 18.37 6.59
CA THR A 197 -10.18 19.80 6.82
C THR A 197 -11.60 20.16 7.24
N ARG A 198 -11.74 21.06 8.22
CA ARG A 198 -13.03 21.65 8.62
C ARG A 198 -12.87 23.15 8.72
N GLY A 199 -13.29 23.89 7.68
CA GLY A 199 -12.92 25.30 7.55
C GLY A 199 -11.39 25.44 7.45
N ASP A 200 -10.79 26.23 8.33
CA ASP A 200 -9.33 26.40 8.42
C ASP A 200 -8.65 25.34 9.30
N ASP A 201 -9.42 24.49 10.01
CA ASP A 201 -8.87 23.45 10.86
C ASP A 201 -8.36 22.27 10.02
N LEU A 202 -7.21 21.71 10.42
CA LEU A 202 -6.64 20.49 9.86
C LEU A 202 -6.61 19.38 10.92
N LEU A 203 -7.16 18.22 10.58
CA LEU A 203 -7.05 17.00 11.36
C LEU A 203 -6.14 15.99 10.64
N VAL A 204 -5.12 15.52 11.36
CA VAL A 204 -4.26 14.42 10.91
C VAL A 204 -4.87 13.11 11.37
N GLN A 205 -5.26 12.25 10.43
CA GLN A 205 -5.87 10.96 10.75
C GLN A 205 -4.82 9.91 11.10
N SER A 206 -5.25 8.83 11.76
CA SER A 206 -4.37 7.73 12.18
C SER A 206 -3.53 7.16 11.02
N ILE A 207 -4.14 7.01 9.83
CA ILE A 207 -3.50 6.46 8.63
C ILE A 207 -2.42 7.37 8.03
N TYR A 208 -2.32 8.64 8.42
CA TYR A 208 -1.23 9.54 7.98
C TYR A 208 0.14 9.10 8.53
N HIS A 209 0.15 8.57 9.76
CA HIS A 209 1.40 8.30 10.47
C HIS A 209 2.25 7.21 9.79
N PRO A 210 1.72 6.05 9.37
CA PRO A 210 2.47 5.06 8.61
C PRO A 210 3.16 5.64 7.37
N PHE A 211 2.47 6.48 6.58
CA PHE A 211 3.07 7.14 5.41
C PHE A 211 4.29 7.96 5.79
N THR A 212 4.19 8.83 6.79
CA THR A 212 5.34 9.67 7.16
C THR A 212 6.50 8.86 7.76
N MET A 213 6.21 7.72 8.38
CA MET A 213 7.24 6.82 8.91
C MET A 213 8.01 6.14 7.78
N TYR A 214 7.34 5.82 6.66
CA TYR A 214 7.94 5.33 5.42
C TYR A 214 8.65 6.41 4.60
N ALA A 215 8.06 7.60 4.44
CA ALA A 215 8.61 8.69 3.63
C ALA A 215 10.02 9.10 4.10
N GLY A 216 10.30 9.04 5.40
CA GLY A 216 11.64 9.31 5.95
C GLY A 216 12.67 8.17 5.77
N ARG A 217 12.27 7.04 5.17
CA ARG A 217 13.01 5.76 5.11
C ARG A 217 12.82 5.04 3.75
N GLN A 218 12.47 5.78 2.70
CA GLN A 218 12.01 5.22 1.42
C GLN A 218 13.15 4.89 0.43
N GLU A 219 14.35 5.41 0.65
CA GLU A 219 15.49 5.16 -0.24
C GLU A 219 16.18 3.85 0.09
N GLY A 220 16.58 3.10 -0.94
CA GLY A 220 17.42 1.90 -0.80
C GLY A 220 16.88 0.70 -1.58
N THR A 221 17.38 -0.47 -1.20
CA THR A 221 16.99 -1.76 -1.77
C THR A 221 16.07 -2.48 -0.79
N SER A 222 14.90 -2.90 -1.25
CA SER A 222 14.03 -3.79 -0.48
C SER A 222 14.73 -5.13 -0.24
N LEU A 223 14.70 -5.60 1.00
CA LEU A 223 15.26 -6.89 1.38
C LEU A 223 14.18 -7.96 1.43
N ARG A 224 14.58 -9.19 1.10
CA ARG A 224 13.74 -10.36 1.35
C ARG A 224 13.66 -10.61 2.86
N THR A 225 12.58 -10.14 3.46
CA THR A 225 12.32 -10.30 4.91
C THR A 225 11.72 -11.66 5.20
N TYR A 226 12.26 -12.33 6.22
CA TYR A 226 11.70 -13.57 6.78
C TYR A 226 11.27 -13.33 8.22
N VAL A 227 10.05 -13.76 8.56
CA VAL A 227 9.50 -13.66 9.92
C VAL A 227 9.31 -15.08 10.46
N ASP A 228 10.07 -15.40 11.51
CA ASP A 228 9.90 -16.61 12.31
C ASP A 228 9.24 -16.25 13.64
N GLY A 229 8.09 -16.86 13.94
CA GLY A 229 7.36 -16.56 15.16
C GLY A 229 5.96 -17.15 15.22
N ALA A 230 5.28 -16.82 16.31
CA ALA A 230 3.88 -17.19 16.50
C ALA A 230 2.96 -16.45 15.51
N GLY A 231 1.81 -17.05 15.27
CA GLY A 231 0.79 -16.53 14.38
C GLY A 231 -0.57 -17.08 14.76
N TYR A 232 -1.60 -16.62 14.07
CA TYR A 232 -2.99 -17.01 14.28
C TYR A 232 -3.64 -17.43 12.97
N MET A 233 -4.80 -18.08 13.06
CA MET A 233 -5.62 -18.44 11.91
C MET A 233 -6.68 -17.36 11.73
N SER A 234 -6.66 -16.66 10.61
CA SER A 234 -7.75 -15.78 10.17
C SER A 234 -8.79 -16.60 9.41
N GLU A 235 -10.06 -16.26 9.57
CA GLU A 235 -11.18 -16.92 8.89
C GLU A 235 -11.09 -16.69 7.37
N SER A 236 -10.81 -15.46 6.96
CA SER A 236 -10.85 -15.02 5.56
C SER A 236 -9.51 -15.17 4.83
N TYR A 237 -8.38 -15.10 5.54
CA TYR A 237 -7.04 -14.94 4.96
C TYR A 237 -6.04 -16.05 5.36
N GLY A 238 -6.51 -17.05 6.09
CA GLY A 238 -5.71 -18.21 6.50
C GLY A 238 -4.69 -17.87 7.58
N ARG A 239 -3.58 -18.63 7.63
CA ARG A 239 -2.56 -18.44 8.66
C ARG A 239 -1.76 -17.17 8.39
N VAL A 240 -1.62 -16.34 9.42
CA VAL A 240 -0.76 -15.15 9.43
C VAL A 240 0.14 -15.14 10.66
N ASN A 241 1.31 -14.51 10.55
CA ASN A 241 2.15 -14.21 11.70
C ASN A 241 1.58 -13.02 12.48
N TYR A 242 1.82 -12.96 13.79
CA TYR A 242 1.53 -11.75 14.57
C TYR A 242 2.39 -10.58 14.10
N ILE A 243 3.61 -10.87 13.65
CA ILE A 243 4.52 -9.88 13.11
C ILE A 243 4.41 -9.84 11.59
N ASP A 244 4.11 -8.66 11.07
CA ASP A 244 4.29 -8.30 9.67
C ASP A 244 5.48 -7.38 9.54
N ALA A 245 6.33 -7.59 8.54
CA ALA A 245 7.55 -6.81 8.42
C ALA A 245 7.99 -6.58 6.98
N ALA A 246 8.65 -5.45 6.78
CA ALA A 246 9.40 -5.11 5.58
C ALA A 246 10.72 -4.43 5.97
N MET A 247 11.74 -4.54 5.11
CA MET A 247 13.06 -3.97 5.37
C MET A 247 13.61 -3.32 4.10
N ILE A 248 14.25 -2.17 4.27
CA ILE A 248 14.96 -1.46 3.20
C ILE A 248 16.39 -1.21 3.68
N GLN A 249 17.37 -1.57 2.85
CA GLN A 249 18.78 -1.25 3.11
C GLN A 249 19.25 -0.12 2.19
N ASN A 250 19.86 0.90 2.79
CA ASN A 250 20.53 1.98 2.07
C ASN A 250 21.94 2.16 2.60
N ASP A 251 22.94 1.76 1.83
CA ASP A 251 24.35 1.71 2.25
C ASP A 251 24.57 0.93 3.56
N ARG A 252 24.82 1.67 4.65
CA ARG A 252 24.99 1.16 6.02
C ARG A 252 23.75 1.34 6.89
N LYS A 253 22.66 1.88 6.36
CA LYS A 253 21.39 2.01 7.07
C LYS A 253 20.48 0.84 6.76
N LEU A 254 19.93 0.26 7.81
CA LEU A 254 18.85 -0.72 7.72
C LEU A 254 17.57 -0.08 8.28
N HIS A 255 16.59 0.15 7.42
CA HIS A 255 15.24 0.56 7.78
C HIS A 255 14.37 -0.69 7.97
N VAL A 256 13.70 -0.76 9.11
CA VAL A 256 12.89 -1.90 9.52
C VAL A 256 11.51 -1.42 9.92
N PHE A 257 10.49 -1.94 9.26
CA PHE A 257 9.08 -1.60 9.47
C PHE A 257 8.36 -2.84 9.97
N VAL A 258 7.68 -2.74 11.12
CA VAL A 258 7.15 -3.91 11.80
C VAL A 258 5.81 -3.60 12.45
N THR A 259 4.80 -4.43 12.16
CA THR A 259 3.47 -4.34 12.75
C THR A 259 3.23 -5.53 13.68
N ASN A 260 2.76 -5.28 14.91
CA ASN A 260 2.21 -6.31 15.78
C ASN A 260 0.68 -6.34 15.64
N ARG A 261 0.18 -7.45 15.09
CA ARG A 261 -1.25 -7.71 14.89
C ARG A 261 -1.94 -8.29 16.12
N SER A 262 -1.21 -8.66 17.16
CA SER A 262 -1.81 -9.12 18.41
C SER A 262 -2.63 -8.01 19.03
N THR A 263 -3.80 -8.35 19.54
CA THR A 263 -4.73 -7.44 20.22
C THR A 263 -4.43 -7.28 21.70
N ASP A 264 -3.62 -8.18 22.28
CA ASP A 264 -3.47 -8.30 23.74
C ASP A 264 -2.05 -8.64 24.22
N THR A 265 -1.13 -8.99 23.31
CA THR A 265 0.16 -9.56 23.67
C THR A 265 1.33 -8.73 23.11
N ASP A 266 2.24 -8.36 24.01
CA ASP A 266 3.55 -7.83 23.65
C ASP A 266 4.38 -8.93 22.97
N VAL A 267 4.85 -8.67 21.74
CA VAL A 267 5.64 -9.65 21.00
C VAL A 267 7.14 -9.36 21.18
N PRO A 268 7.94 -10.30 21.72
CA PRO A 268 9.39 -10.16 21.73
C PRO A 268 9.92 -10.22 20.30
N LEU A 269 10.57 -9.14 19.87
CA LEU A 269 11.12 -9.00 18.54
C LEU A 269 12.65 -9.04 18.57
N ARG A 270 13.22 -9.83 17.66
CA ARG A 270 14.66 -9.87 17.40
C ARG A 270 14.89 -9.62 15.91
N ILE A 271 15.69 -8.61 15.61
CA ILE A 271 16.03 -8.22 14.24
C ILE A 271 17.49 -8.59 13.99
N VAL A 272 17.72 -9.33 12.91
CA VAL A 272 19.04 -9.80 12.48
C VAL A 272 19.16 -9.55 10.98
N LEU A 273 20.35 -9.11 10.56
CA LEU A 273 20.77 -9.12 9.17
C LEU A 273 21.90 -10.17 9.07
N GLU A 274 21.70 -11.20 8.24
CA GLU A 274 22.54 -12.40 8.24
C GLU A 274 23.98 -12.16 7.76
N ASP A 275 24.17 -11.25 6.81
CA ASP A 275 25.47 -10.98 6.19
C ASP A 275 26.26 -9.86 6.89
N ARG A 276 25.63 -9.13 7.82
CA ARG A 276 26.28 -7.98 8.47
C ARG A 276 25.70 -7.64 9.86
N PRO A 277 26.55 -7.40 10.88
CA PRO A 277 26.08 -7.00 12.20
C PRO A 277 25.39 -5.63 12.23
N ILE A 278 24.38 -5.51 13.08
CA ILE A 278 23.79 -4.23 13.50
C ILE A 278 24.69 -3.58 14.55
N GLU A 279 25.22 -2.39 14.25
CA GLU A 279 26.14 -1.63 15.11
C GLU A 279 25.38 -0.80 16.16
N SER A 280 24.37 -0.04 15.73
CA SER A 280 23.64 0.88 16.62
C SER A 280 22.25 1.23 16.14
N LEU A 281 21.42 1.75 17.04
CA LEU A 281 20.13 2.36 16.71
C LEU A 281 20.34 3.84 16.33
N VAL A 282 19.86 4.23 15.15
CA VAL A 282 19.91 5.63 14.69
C VAL A 282 18.65 6.38 15.10
N SER A 283 17.48 5.79 14.86
CA SER A 283 16.18 6.41 15.18
C SER A 283 15.09 5.36 15.24
N ALA A 284 14.09 5.54 16.09
CA ALA A 284 12.91 4.70 16.10
C ALA A 284 11.65 5.47 16.52
N GLU A 285 10.56 5.15 15.86
CA GLU A 285 9.22 5.68 16.11
C GLU A 285 8.24 4.52 16.19
N ILE A 286 7.22 4.65 17.03
CA ILE A 286 6.13 3.70 17.17
C ILE A 286 4.79 4.43 17.09
N LEU A 287 3.87 3.89 16.29
CA LEU A 287 2.47 4.26 16.21
C LEU A 287 1.66 3.31 17.08
N THR A 288 0.87 3.89 17.98
CA THR A 288 -0.10 3.18 18.81
C THR A 288 -1.17 4.16 19.30
N GLY A 289 -2.36 3.64 19.59
CA GLY A 289 -3.47 4.35 20.26
C GLY A 289 -3.76 3.81 21.66
N GLY A 290 -2.86 2.98 22.22
CA GLY A 290 -3.15 2.13 23.38
C GLY A 290 -3.68 0.76 22.95
N GLN A 291 -4.59 0.19 23.74
CA GLN A 291 -5.14 -1.15 23.50
C GLN A 291 -6.49 -1.15 22.77
N ASP A 292 -7.06 0.02 22.50
CA ASP A 292 -8.34 0.13 21.78
C ASP A 292 -8.08 0.20 20.26
N PRO A 293 -8.43 -0.85 19.48
CA PRO A 293 -8.29 -0.82 18.03
C PRO A 293 -9.15 0.27 17.38
N LYS A 294 -10.21 0.74 18.05
CA LYS A 294 -11.14 1.76 17.55
C LYS A 294 -10.75 3.18 17.96
N ALA A 295 -9.66 3.38 18.71
CA ALA A 295 -9.13 4.70 19.02
C ALA A 295 -8.90 5.49 17.72
N ALA A 296 -9.41 6.73 17.65
CA ALA A 296 -9.34 7.58 16.48
C ALA A 296 -9.09 9.03 16.87
N ASN A 297 -8.45 9.79 15.98
CA ASN A 297 -8.27 11.23 16.17
C ASN A 297 -9.58 11.96 15.82
N SER A 298 -9.87 13.04 16.52
CA SER A 298 -10.93 13.99 16.18
C SER A 298 -10.40 15.42 16.27
N PHE A 299 -11.16 16.40 15.80
CA PHE A 299 -10.77 17.81 15.97
C PHE A 299 -10.67 18.22 17.45
N GLU A 300 -11.43 17.56 18.32
CA GLU A 300 -11.43 17.81 19.77
C GLU A 300 -10.33 17.01 20.50
N GLN A 301 -9.89 15.89 19.92
CA GLN A 301 -8.80 15.03 20.43
C GLN A 301 -7.88 14.60 19.27
N PRO A 302 -7.01 15.50 18.76
CA PRO A 302 -6.31 15.28 17.50
C PRO A 302 -5.13 14.30 17.57
N ASP A 303 -4.66 13.95 18.77
CA ASP A 303 -3.41 13.20 18.99
C ASP A 303 -3.60 11.88 19.78
N LEU A 304 -4.80 11.28 19.71
CA LEU A 304 -5.09 10.01 20.40
C LEU A 304 -4.28 8.85 19.81
N VAL A 305 -4.23 8.77 18.48
CA VAL A 305 -3.44 7.83 17.69
C VAL A 305 -2.39 8.61 16.92
N GLY A 306 -1.11 8.31 17.19
CA GLY A 306 -0.02 8.98 16.48
C GLY A 306 1.32 8.33 16.72
N LYS A 307 2.29 8.66 15.86
CA LYS A 307 3.67 8.19 16.03
C LYS A 307 4.36 8.93 17.17
N ARG A 308 5.12 8.20 17.98
CA ARG A 308 5.88 8.71 19.14
C ARG A 308 7.29 8.11 19.13
N PRO A 309 8.29 8.74 19.78
CA PRO A 309 9.61 8.15 19.90
C PRO A 309 9.58 6.78 20.57
N TYR A 310 10.25 5.79 19.97
CA TYR A 310 10.35 4.43 20.52
C TYR A 310 11.76 4.19 21.05
N ARG A 311 11.90 4.05 22.37
CA ARG A 311 13.22 4.08 23.05
C ARG A 311 13.62 2.73 23.64
N GLU A 312 12.72 1.77 23.71
CA GLU A 312 12.93 0.49 24.39
C GLU A 312 13.54 -0.57 23.46
N ILE A 313 14.55 -0.17 22.69
CA ILE A 313 15.26 -1.02 21.73
C ILE A 313 16.71 -1.18 22.19
N LYS A 314 17.17 -2.43 22.27
CA LYS A 314 18.55 -2.77 22.64
C LYS A 314 19.28 -3.33 21.43
N VAL A 315 20.44 -2.78 21.12
CA VAL A 315 21.38 -3.35 20.15
C VAL A 315 22.52 -4.00 20.91
N ALA A 316 22.74 -5.30 20.70
CA ALA A 316 23.80 -6.05 21.36
C ALA A 316 24.19 -7.29 20.56
N GLY A 317 25.50 -7.51 20.38
CA GLY A 317 26.03 -8.69 19.67
C GLY A 317 25.55 -8.79 18.23
N GLY A 318 25.56 -7.68 17.49
CA GLY A 318 25.24 -7.61 16.07
C GLY A 318 23.75 -7.70 15.71
N ARG A 319 22.85 -7.60 16.69
CA ARG A 319 21.40 -7.74 16.53
C ARG A 319 20.63 -6.74 17.39
N SER A 320 19.39 -6.47 17.02
CA SER A 320 18.47 -5.64 17.79
C SER A 320 17.40 -6.49 18.48
N GLN A 321 16.99 -6.07 19.68
CA GLN A 321 15.97 -6.71 20.50
C GLN A 321 15.04 -5.66 21.13
N CYS A 322 13.74 -5.90 21.08
CA CYS A 322 12.73 -5.07 21.74
C CYS A 322 11.44 -5.87 21.99
N PHE A 323 10.49 -5.26 22.69
CA PHE A 323 9.11 -5.77 22.80
C PHE A 323 8.19 -4.83 22.03
N LEU A 324 7.44 -5.38 21.08
CA LEU A 324 6.48 -4.61 20.30
C LEU A 324 5.09 -4.76 20.95
N PRO A 325 4.50 -3.67 21.50
CA PRO A 325 3.18 -3.71 22.13
C PRO A 325 2.08 -4.23 21.20
N PRO A 326 0.95 -4.74 21.71
CA PRO A 326 -0.20 -5.07 20.87
C PRO A 326 -0.65 -3.86 20.06
N LEU A 327 -1.24 -4.12 18.89
CA LEU A 327 -1.82 -3.10 18.01
C LEU A 327 -0.87 -1.92 17.78
N SER A 328 0.34 -2.22 17.32
CA SER A 328 1.37 -1.20 17.11
C SER A 328 2.13 -1.40 15.81
N PHE A 329 2.62 -0.29 15.27
CA PHE A 329 3.51 -0.25 14.11
C PHE A 329 4.77 0.53 14.46
N ALA A 330 5.94 -0.07 14.25
CA ALA A 330 7.23 0.57 14.52
C ALA A 330 8.04 0.73 13.23
N ALA A 331 8.71 1.87 13.10
CA ALA A 331 9.71 2.13 12.07
C ALA A 331 11.05 2.46 12.76
N MET A 332 12.05 1.63 12.48
CA MET A 332 13.37 1.70 13.10
C MET A 332 14.44 1.87 12.01
N THR A 333 15.46 2.66 12.31
CA THR A 333 16.65 2.80 11.46
C THR A 333 17.85 2.39 12.30
N PHE A 334 18.61 1.45 11.80
CA PHE A 334 19.85 0.97 12.40
C PHE A 334 21.04 1.32 11.52
N GLU A 335 22.20 1.53 12.15
CA GLU A 335 23.49 1.57 11.47
C GLU A 335 24.06 0.15 11.48
N LEU A 336 24.57 -0.28 10.34
CA LEU A 336 25.25 -1.55 10.14
C LEU A 336 26.76 -1.35 10.20
N GLU A 337 27.51 -2.37 10.61
CA GLU A 337 28.98 -2.31 10.62
C GLU A 337 29.57 -2.03 9.22
N LYS A 338 30.85 -1.66 9.15
CA LYS A 338 31.55 -1.56 7.87
C LYS A 338 31.94 -2.97 7.39
N TRP A 339 32.01 -3.13 6.07
CA TRP A 339 32.64 -4.30 5.46
C TRP A 339 34.11 -4.40 5.81
#